data_AF-A0A7Z7IIX0-F1
#
_entry.id   AF-A0A7Z7IIX0-F1
#
_cell.length_a   1.000
_cell.length_b   1.000
_cell.length_c   1.000
_cell.angle_alpha   90.00
_cell.angle_beta   90.00
_cell.angle_gamma   90.00
#
_symmetry.space_group_name_H-M   'P 1'
#
loop_
_entity.id
_entity.type
_entity.pdbx_description
1 polymer ?
#
loop_
_entity_poly.entity_id
_entity_poly.type
_entity_poly.pdbx_seq_one_letter_code
_entity_poly.pdbx_strand_id
1 'polypeptide(L)'
;MTWTLLHDRMAFMAQLIRAAETDPEAALAELSEPSGAARASEVSRLFGDEEGLLLSLRQRWLTMLAAKLDQAAYDGVTAEQARADLETAQPGLHALLEIAARRSLRVRALSRGEQQAMDLFDGSTSDRQTVA
;
A
#
# COMPACT_ATOMS: atom_id res chain seq x y z
N MET A 1 19.12 7.00 -7.81
CA MET A 1 18.22 7.52 -6.76
C MET A 1 19.06 8.25 -5.72
N THR A 2 18.72 9.47 -5.32
CA THR A 2 19.40 10.20 -4.23
C THR A 2 18.62 10.09 -2.92
N TRP A 3 19.28 10.35 -1.78
CA TRP A 3 18.64 10.38 -0.46
C TRP A 3 17.47 11.38 -0.40
N THR A 4 17.67 12.59 -0.93
CA THR A 4 16.63 13.63 -0.99
C THR A 4 15.40 13.17 -1.77
N LEU A 5 15.59 12.56 -2.93
CA LEU A 5 14.48 12.07 -3.76
C LEU A 5 13.64 11.00 -3.05
N LEU A 6 14.29 10.10 -2.30
CA LEU A 6 13.59 9.11 -1.49
C LEU A 6 12.71 9.78 -0.42
N HIS A 7 13.27 10.76 0.30
CA HIS A 7 12.51 11.49 1.32
C HIS A 7 11.35 12.29 0.75
N ASP A 8 11.53 12.96 -0.38
CA ASP A 8 10.46 13.70 -1.05
C ASP A 8 9.31 12.76 -1.43
N ARG A 9 9.62 11.59 -2.02
CA ARG A 9 8.62 10.57 -2.36
C ARG A 9 7.87 10.08 -1.12
N MET A 10 8.58 9.80 -0.03
CA MET A 10 7.97 9.36 1.23
C MET A 10 7.07 10.43 1.85
N ALA A 11 7.52 11.69 1.85
CA ALA A 11 6.76 12.82 2.36
C ALA A 11 5.49 13.07 1.54
N PHE A 12 5.59 13.00 0.21
CA PHE A 12 4.46 13.11 -0.69
C PHE A 12 3.42 12.02 -0.42
N MET A 13 3.84 10.74 -0.41
CA MET A 13 2.92 9.62 -0.14
C MET A 13 2.27 9.74 1.24
N ALA A 14 3.03 10.15 2.27
CA ALA A 14 2.48 10.32 3.62
C ALA A 14 1.41 11.44 3.68
N GLN A 15 1.61 12.54 2.95
CA GLN A 15 0.60 13.59 2.84
C GLN A 15 -0.65 13.10 2.11
N LEU A 16 -0.48 12.38 1.00
CA LEU A 16 -1.59 11.82 0.23
C LEU A 16 -2.40 10.81 1.04
N ILE A 17 -1.72 9.89 1.75
CA ILE A 17 -2.37 8.91 2.64
C ILE A 17 -3.19 9.60 3.72
N ARG A 18 -2.66 10.65 4.35
CA ARG A 18 -3.42 11.43 5.35
C ARG A 18 -4.64 12.13 4.76
N ALA A 19 -4.52 12.74 3.58
CA ALA A 19 -5.66 13.38 2.93
C ALA A 19 -6.77 12.36 2.61
N ALA A 20 -6.36 11.15 2.20
CA ALA A 20 -7.28 10.07 1.87
C ALA A 20 -8.03 9.47 3.07
N GLU A 21 -7.61 9.74 4.30
CA GLU A 21 -8.40 9.39 5.49
C GLU A 21 -9.71 10.20 5.57
N THR A 22 -9.75 11.38 4.94
CA THR A 22 -10.96 12.23 4.88
C THR A 22 -11.75 11.98 3.61
N ASP A 23 -11.12 12.09 2.44
CA ASP A 23 -11.76 11.82 1.15
C ASP A 23 -10.72 11.26 0.15
N PRO A 24 -10.70 9.94 -0.07
CA PRO A 24 -9.70 9.30 -0.92
C PRO A 24 -9.92 9.57 -2.41
N GLU A 25 -11.15 9.85 -2.84
CA GLU A 25 -11.46 10.14 -4.25
C GLU A 25 -11.05 11.58 -4.58
N ALA A 26 -11.37 12.53 -3.71
CA ALA A 26 -10.92 13.92 -3.84
C ALA A 26 -9.39 14.04 -3.79
N ALA A 27 -8.73 13.31 -2.88
CA ALA A 27 -7.28 13.31 -2.77
C ALA A 27 -6.56 12.87 -4.06
N LEU A 28 -7.17 11.95 -4.83
CA LEU A 28 -6.67 11.55 -6.15
C LEU A 28 -7.14 12.49 -7.27
N ALA A 29 -8.36 13.04 -7.20
CA ALA A 29 -8.86 13.99 -8.20
C ALA A 29 -8.00 15.26 -8.28
N GLU A 30 -7.48 15.74 -7.14
CA GLU A 30 -6.53 16.86 -7.07
C GLU A 30 -5.24 16.65 -7.89
N LEU A 31 -4.93 15.42 -8.31
CA LEU A 31 -3.78 15.14 -9.17
C LEU A 31 -4.05 15.42 -10.66
N SER A 32 -5.33 15.54 -11.04
CA SER A 32 -5.78 15.65 -12.43
C SER A 32 -6.56 16.93 -12.72
N GLU A 33 -7.06 17.61 -11.68
CA GLU A 33 -7.78 18.88 -11.81
C GLU A 33 -6.86 20.07 -12.16
N PRO A 34 -7.36 21.12 -12.85
CA PRO A 34 -6.57 22.29 -13.23
C PRO A 34 -5.95 23.03 -12.03
N SER A 35 -6.66 23.08 -10.89
CA SER A 35 -6.14 23.63 -9.62
C SER A 35 -5.01 22.80 -9.02
N GLY A 36 -4.85 21.56 -9.49
CA GLY A 36 -3.86 20.57 -9.08
C GLY A 36 -2.57 20.56 -9.90
N ALA A 37 -2.39 21.46 -10.87
CA ALA A 37 -1.26 21.41 -11.82
C ALA A 37 0.13 21.34 -11.14
N ALA A 38 0.31 22.02 -10.01
CA ALA A 38 1.55 21.95 -9.23
C ALA A 38 1.78 20.53 -8.66
N ARG A 39 0.73 19.90 -8.16
CA ARG A 39 0.77 18.54 -7.58
C ARG A 39 0.95 17.49 -8.66
N ALA A 40 0.32 17.66 -9.83
CA ALA A 40 0.53 16.83 -11.01
C ALA A 40 2.00 16.87 -11.50
N SER A 41 2.59 18.07 -11.55
CA SER A 41 4.00 18.26 -11.91
C SER A 41 4.91 17.57 -10.89
N GLU A 42 4.60 17.69 -9.60
CA GLU A 42 5.32 16.98 -8.54
C GLU A 42 5.21 15.46 -8.66
N VAL A 43 4.02 14.93 -9.00
CA VAL A 43 3.83 13.51 -9.28
C VAL A 43 4.71 13.04 -10.43
N SER A 44 4.72 13.78 -11.54
CA SER A 44 5.56 13.42 -12.69
C SER A 44 7.05 13.44 -12.34
N ARG A 45 7.51 14.44 -11.58
CA ARG A 45 8.91 14.54 -11.13
C ARG A 45 9.29 13.41 -10.17
N LEU A 46 8.42 13.09 -9.21
CA LEU A 46 8.73 12.16 -8.13
C LEU A 46 8.50 10.71 -8.52
N PHE A 47 7.48 10.42 -9.34
CA PHE A 47 7.00 9.06 -9.62
C PHE A 47 6.98 8.71 -11.12
N GLY A 48 7.26 9.67 -12.01
CA GLY A 48 7.16 9.52 -13.46
C GLY A 48 5.78 9.94 -13.96
N ASP A 49 4.74 9.33 -13.39
CA ASP A 49 3.33 9.58 -13.69
C ASP A 49 2.41 9.13 -12.53
N GLU A 50 1.10 9.27 -12.71
CA GLU A 50 0.09 8.83 -11.73
C GLU A 50 0.17 7.31 -11.52
N GLU A 51 0.36 6.50 -12.57
CA GLU A 51 0.47 5.04 -12.43
C GLU A 51 1.68 4.65 -11.55
N GLY A 52 2.81 5.33 -11.71
CA GLY A 52 4.01 5.17 -10.89
C GLY A 52 3.77 5.51 -9.43
N LEU A 53 2.94 6.52 -9.14
CA LEU A 53 2.50 6.82 -7.77
C LEU A 53 1.63 5.69 -7.21
N LEU A 54 0.63 5.23 -7.97
CA LEU A 54 -0.27 4.16 -7.53
C LEU A 54 0.48 2.83 -7.27
N LEU A 55 1.44 2.49 -8.15
CA LEU A 55 2.32 1.34 -7.96
C LEU A 55 3.23 1.50 -6.72
N SER A 56 3.66 2.72 -6.42
CA SER A 56 4.46 3.01 -5.23
C SER A 56 3.64 2.84 -3.93
N LEU A 57 2.37 3.28 -3.93
CA LEU A 57 1.44 3.03 -2.83
C LEU A 57 1.20 1.52 -2.64
N ARG A 58 1.02 0.79 -3.74
CA ARG A 58 0.85 -0.67 -3.71
C ARG A 58 2.08 -1.37 -3.14
N GLN A 59 3.27 -0.95 -3.54
CA GLN A 59 4.52 -1.50 -3.00
C GLN A 59 4.68 -1.22 -1.51
N ARG A 60 4.29 -0.01 -1.05
CA ARG A 60 4.29 0.34 0.37
C ARG A 60 3.37 -0.60 1.17
N TRP A 61 2.17 -0.86 0.67
CA TRP A 61 1.25 -1.82 1.29
C TRP A 61 1.86 -3.22 1.41
N LEU A 62 2.38 -3.77 0.31
CA LEU A 62 2.99 -5.10 0.31
C LEU A 62 4.16 -5.20 1.31
N THR A 63 4.96 -4.14 1.43
CA THR A 63 6.07 -4.09 2.38
C THR A 63 5.58 -4.11 3.83
N MET A 64 4.54 -3.34 4.16
CA MET A 64 3.96 -3.33 5.51
C MET A 64 3.23 -4.64 5.83
N LEU A 65 2.53 -5.22 4.84
CA LEU A 65 1.86 -6.50 4.99
C LEU A 65 2.87 -7.61 5.26
N ALA A 66 3.97 -7.69 4.51
CA ALA A 66 5.01 -8.70 4.75
C ALA A 66 5.57 -8.60 6.18
N ALA A 67 5.84 -7.39 6.68
CA ALA A 67 6.29 -7.20 8.05
C ALA A 67 5.23 -7.59 9.10
N LYS A 68 3.95 -7.32 8.82
CA LYS A 68 2.85 -7.72 9.71
C LYS A 68 2.63 -9.23 9.74
N LEU A 69 2.75 -9.90 8.60
CA LEU A 69 2.63 -11.35 8.50
C LEU A 69 3.79 -12.06 9.19
N ASP A 70 5.01 -11.53 9.07
CA ASP A 70 6.18 -12.05 9.79
C ASP A 70 5.98 -12.00 11.31
N GLN A 71 5.52 -10.86 11.83
CA GLN A 71 5.17 -10.71 13.24
C GLN A 71 4.02 -11.63 13.67
N ALA A 72 2.97 -11.74 12.84
CA ALA A 72 1.82 -12.61 13.13
C ALA A 72 2.20 -14.09 13.23
N ALA A 73 3.13 -14.55 12.39
CA ALA A 73 3.66 -15.91 12.44
C ALA A 73 4.46 -16.20 13.73
N TYR A 74 5.00 -15.16 14.37
CA TYR A 74 5.62 -15.27 15.69
C TYR A 74 4.58 -15.24 16.82
N ASP A 75 3.56 -14.38 16.71
CA ASP A 75 2.53 -14.17 17.74
C ASP A 75 1.39 -15.23 17.71
N GLY A 76 1.38 -16.11 16.70
CA GLY A 76 0.32 -17.11 16.52
C GLY A 76 -1.01 -16.50 16.03
N VAL A 77 -0.93 -15.36 15.34
CA VAL A 77 -2.08 -14.67 14.73
C VAL A 77 -2.22 -15.09 13.27
N THR A 78 -3.44 -15.25 12.77
CA THR A 78 -3.67 -15.65 11.38
C THR A 78 -3.31 -14.54 10.39
N ALA A 79 -3.01 -14.92 9.14
CA ALA A 79 -2.69 -13.97 8.09
C ALA A 79 -3.85 -12.99 7.82
N GLU A 80 -5.09 -13.47 7.88
CA GLU A 80 -6.31 -12.66 7.70
C GLU A 80 -6.45 -11.62 8.81
N GLN A 81 -6.22 -11.99 10.06
CA GLN A 81 -6.31 -11.06 11.18
C GLN A 81 -5.19 -10.01 11.08
N ALA A 82 -3.96 -10.41 10.76
CA ALA A 82 -2.84 -9.49 10.58
C ALA A 82 -3.09 -8.47 9.44
N ARG A 83 -3.74 -8.92 8.36
CA ARG A 83 -4.18 -8.03 7.27
C ARG A 83 -5.28 -7.08 7.74
N ALA A 84 -6.32 -7.56 8.41
CA ALA A 84 -7.42 -6.72 8.91
C ALA A 84 -6.91 -5.66 9.90
N ASP A 85 -5.95 -6.01 10.75
CA ASP A 85 -5.29 -5.08 11.67
C ASP A 85 -4.50 -4.01 10.90
N LEU A 86 -3.83 -4.38 9.81
CA LEU A 86 -3.13 -3.43 8.96
C LEU A 86 -4.08 -2.49 8.22
N GLU A 87 -5.21 -3.00 7.71
CA GLU A 87 -6.26 -2.18 7.09
C GLU A 87 -6.79 -1.14 8.09
N THR A 88 -7.04 -1.57 9.33
CA THR A 88 -7.46 -0.69 10.43
C THR A 88 -6.38 0.33 10.81
N ALA A 89 -5.11 -0.07 10.79
CA ALA A 89 -3.99 0.80 11.15
C ALA A 89 -3.61 1.80 10.04
N GLN A 90 -4.00 1.56 8.78
CA GLN A 90 -3.65 2.38 7.61
C GLN A 90 -4.88 2.65 6.71
N PRO A 91 -5.96 3.25 7.25
CA PRO A 91 -7.23 3.36 6.54
C PRO A 91 -7.11 4.18 5.25
N GLY A 92 -6.38 5.30 5.27
CA GLY A 92 -6.18 6.15 4.08
C GLY A 92 -5.42 5.44 2.96
N LEU A 93 -4.41 4.62 3.29
CA LEU A 93 -3.69 3.86 2.27
C LEU A 93 -4.56 2.76 1.68
N HIS A 94 -5.30 2.04 2.51
CA HIS A 94 -6.20 1.00 2.04
C HIS A 94 -7.26 1.58 1.10
N ALA A 95 -7.89 2.70 1.47
CA ALA A 95 -8.87 3.39 0.63
C ALA A 95 -8.30 3.85 -0.72
N LEU A 96 -7.08 4.39 -0.75
CA LEU A 96 -6.39 4.73 -2.00
C LEU A 96 -6.18 3.51 -2.89
N LEU A 97 -5.84 2.35 -2.32
CA LEU A 97 -5.60 1.13 -3.08
C LEU A 97 -6.88 0.55 -3.67
N GLU A 98 -8.01 0.66 -2.97
CA GLU A 98 -9.33 0.27 -3.50
C GLU A 98 -9.74 1.14 -4.70
N ILE A 99 -9.44 2.45 -4.68
CA ILE A 99 -9.62 3.31 -5.86
C ILE A 99 -8.61 2.96 -6.96
N ALA A 100 -7.33 2.80 -6.60
CA ALA A 100 -6.26 2.52 -7.54
C ALA A 100 -6.48 1.20 -8.30
N ALA A 101 -6.99 0.16 -7.64
CA ALA A 101 -7.32 -1.12 -8.27
C ALA A 101 -8.46 -1.01 -9.30
N ARG A 102 -9.36 -0.02 -9.13
CA ARG A 102 -10.40 0.30 -10.13
C ARG A 102 -9.83 1.04 -11.33
N ARG A 103 -8.82 1.90 -11.11
CA ARG A 103 -8.21 2.77 -12.13
C ARG A 103 -7.04 2.14 -12.91
N SER A 104 -6.23 1.26 -12.29
CA SER A 104 -5.06 0.63 -12.91
C SER A 104 -5.13 -0.89 -12.84
N LEU A 105 -5.08 -1.53 -14.02
CA LEU A 105 -5.01 -2.98 -14.16
C LEU A 105 -3.73 -3.56 -13.54
N ARG A 106 -2.62 -2.80 -13.56
CA ARG A 106 -1.34 -3.25 -12.99
C ARG A 106 -1.40 -3.29 -11.47
N VAL A 107 -2.00 -2.28 -10.84
CA VAL A 107 -2.25 -2.27 -9.40
C VAL A 107 -3.15 -3.44 -9.01
N ARG A 108 -4.24 -3.68 -9.76
CA ARG A 108 -5.13 -4.83 -9.54
C ARG A 108 -4.42 -6.17 -9.71
N ALA A 109 -3.53 -6.30 -10.68
CA ALA A 109 -2.77 -7.54 -10.90
C ALA A 109 -1.88 -7.89 -9.70
N LEU A 110 -1.41 -6.89 -8.95
CA LEU A 110 -0.61 -7.07 -7.73
C LEU A 110 -1.43 -7.57 -6.53
N SER A 111 -2.76 -7.61 -6.59
CA SER A 111 -3.61 -8.30 -5.59
C SER A 111 -3.27 -9.77 -5.45
N ARG A 112 -2.79 -10.41 -6.53
CA ARG A 112 -2.31 -11.79 -6.48
C ARG A 112 -1.05 -11.96 -5.63
N GLY A 113 -0.14 -11.00 -5.65
CA GLY A 113 1.08 -11.05 -4.84
C GLY A 113 0.80 -10.90 -3.34
N GLU A 114 -0.25 -10.16 -3.00
CA GLU A 114 -0.75 -10.08 -1.62
C GLU A 114 -1.34 -11.42 -1.15
N GLN A 115 -2.21 -12.04 -1.97
CA GLN A 115 -2.77 -13.35 -1.62
C GLN A 115 -1.66 -14.41 -1.48
N GLN A 116 -0.70 -14.42 -2.40
CA GLN A 116 0.44 -15.34 -2.33
C GLN A 116 1.28 -15.14 -1.06
N ALA A 117 1.43 -13.89 -0.60
CA ALA A 117 2.09 -13.62 0.68
C ALA A 117 1.27 -14.16 1.85
N MET A 118 -0.04 -13.91 1.89
CA MET A 118 -0.91 -14.45 2.95
C MET A 118 -0.83 -15.97 3.02
N ASP A 119 -0.96 -16.67 1.88
CA ASP A 119 -0.92 -18.14 1.80
C ASP A 119 0.42 -18.71 2.32
N LEU A 120 1.54 -18.02 2.05
CA LEU A 120 2.88 -18.44 2.51
C LEU A 120 2.99 -18.41 4.03
N PHE A 121 2.47 -17.36 4.67
CA PHE A 121 2.57 -17.21 6.12
C PHE A 121 1.51 -18.03 6.86
N ASP A 122 0.34 -18.28 6.26
CA ASP A 122 -0.68 -19.14 6.84
C ASP A 122 -0.28 -20.63 6.77
N GLY A 123 0.25 -21.08 5.63
CA GLY A 123 0.72 -22.45 5.44
C GLY A 123 1.90 -22.85 6.34
N SER A 124 2.70 -21.89 6.81
CA SER A 124 3.79 -22.14 7.76
C SER A 124 3.31 -22.48 9.18
N THR A 125 2.09 -22.11 9.56
CA THR A 125 1.59 -22.36 10.92
C THR A 125 1.12 -23.81 11.10
N SER A 126 0.69 -24.47 10.02
CA SER A 126 0.26 -25.87 10.06
C SER A 126 1.39 -26.86 10.32
N ASP A 127 2.64 -26.53 9.97
CA ASP A 127 3.82 -27.41 10.15
C ASP A 127 4.53 -27.23 11.50
N ARG A 128 4.07 -26.31 12.35
CA ARG A 128 4.66 -26.07 13.69
C ARG A 128 3.99 -26.83 14.84
N GLN A 129 3.01 -27.68 14.57
CA GLN A 129 2.46 -28.59 15.58
C GLN A 129 3.02 -30.01 15.43
N THR A 130 4.15 -30.27 16.08
CA THR A 130 4.43 -31.44 16.95
C THR A 130 5.95 -31.63 17.09
N VAL A 131 6.51 -31.10 18.18
CA VAL A 131 7.68 -31.72 18.81
C VAL A 131 7.20 -32.23 20.16
N ALA A 132 7.45 -33.53 20.35
CA ALA A 132 6.92 -34.43 21.37
C ALA A 132 7.10 -33.99 22.82
#